data_AF-A0A1V5ATE2-F1
#
_entry.id   AF-A0A1V5ATE2-F1
#
_cell.length_a   1.000
_cell.length_b   1.000
_cell.length_c   1.000
_cell.angle_alpha   90.00
_cell.angle_beta   90.00
_cell.angle_gamma   90.00
#
_symmetry.space_group_name_H-M   'P 1'
#
loop_
_entity.id
_entity.type
_entity.pdbx_description
1 polymer ?
#
loop_
_entity_poly.entity_id
_entity_poly.type
_entity_poly.pdbx_seq_one_letter_code
_entity_poly.pdbx_strand_id
1 'polypeptide(L)'
;MTCDKELCKLPESWNWTTLADVADISSGFGFPKHIQGKSNGDIPFFKVMDISKAFLNGCVYLRHANNYISLKECDDIKAKPLKEGTIVFAKIGEAIKLNRRAILAQDSLVDNNVMGLKAVSESINDLFIFY
;
A
#
# COMPACT_ATOMS: atom_id res chain seq x y z
N MET A 1 -22.87 10.09 12.82
CA MET A 1 -22.48 9.72 14.20
C MET A 1 -20.97 9.92 14.29
N THR A 2 -20.52 11.18 14.41
CA THR A 2 -19.12 11.51 14.62
C THR A 2 -18.85 11.35 16.11
N CYS A 3 -17.90 10.49 16.45
CA CYS A 3 -17.45 10.28 17.81
C CYS A 3 -16.59 11.50 18.17
N ASP A 4 -17.14 12.45 18.91
CA ASP A 4 -16.40 13.57 19.52
C ASP A 4 -15.44 12.99 20.57
N LYS A 5 -14.26 12.56 20.11
CA LYS A 5 -13.09 12.39 20.97
C LYS A 5 -12.46 13.77 21.10
N GLU A 6 -12.39 14.30 22.33
CA GLU A 6 -11.58 15.49 22.59
C GLU A 6 -10.16 15.27 22.08
N LEU A 7 -9.82 15.99 21.02
CA LEU A 7 -8.52 15.93 20.37
C LEU A 7 -7.49 16.54 21.33
N CYS A 8 -6.33 15.89 21.49
CA CYS A 8 -5.29 16.43 22.36
C CYS A 8 -4.71 17.74 21.79
N LYS A 9 -4.17 18.58 22.68
CA LYS A 9 -3.53 19.85 22.29
C LYS A 9 -2.24 19.56 21.51
N LEU A 10 -2.20 19.98 20.26
CA LEU A 10 -1.01 19.92 19.40
C LEU A 10 -0.14 21.18 19.59
N PRO A 11 1.14 21.15 19.17
CA PRO A 11 1.94 22.37 19.00
C PRO A 11 1.23 23.40 18.10
N GLU A 12 1.52 24.69 18.28
CA GLU A 12 0.81 25.77 17.55
C GLU A 12 0.93 25.68 16.02
N SER A 13 1.99 25.05 15.51
CA SER A 13 2.21 24.86 14.07
C SER A 13 1.57 23.59 13.49
N TRP A 14 0.90 22.77 14.31
CA TRP A 14 0.32 21.49 13.90
C TRP A 14 -1.20 21.59 13.80
N ASN A 15 -1.77 20.84 12.85
CA ASN A 15 -3.21 20.78 12.65
C ASN A 15 -3.66 19.32 12.67
N TRP A 16 -4.82 19.09 13.30
CA TRP A 16 -5.54 17.84 13.13
C TRP A 16 -6.09 17.76 11.71
N THR A 17 -5.92 16.60 11.07
CA THR A 17 -6.41 16.33 9.72
C THR A 17 -6.86 14.88 9.63
N THR A 18 -7.61 14.53 8.59
CA THR A 18 -7.91 13.13 8.29
C THR A 18 -6.95 12.58 7.23
N LEU A 19 -6.82 11.25 7.17
CA LEU A 19 -6.05 10.61 6.09
C LEU A 19 -6.61 10.96 4.71
N ALA A 20 -7.93 11.12 4.58
CA ALA A 20 -8.55 11.45 3.30
C ALA A 20 -8.18 12.85 2.79
N ASP A 21 -7.75 13.76 3.67
CA ASP A 21 -7.32 15.11 3.29
C ASP A 21 -5.85 15.15 2.84
N VAL A 22 -5.05 14.14 3.20
CA VAL A 22 -3.58 14.13 2.98
C VAL A 22 -3.10 12.98 2.10
N ALA A 23 -3.93 11.96 1.86
CA ALA A 23 -3.55 10.78 1.10
C ALA A 23 -4.70 10.24 0.23
N ASP A 24 -4.36 9.87 -1.00
CA ASP A 24 -5.19 9.04 -1.86
C ASP A 24 -5.22 7.61 -1.35
N ILE A 25 -6.42 7.06 -1.19
CA ILE A 25 -6.64 5.69 -0.72
C ILE A 25 -7.03 4.81 -1.90
N SER A 26 -6.20 3.80 -2.19
CA SER A 26 -6.41 2.89 -3.31
C SER A 26 -6.63 1.45 -2.83
N SER A 27 -7.60 0.75 -3.42
CA SER A 27 -7.73 -0.70 -3.22
C SER A 27 -6.80 -1.44 -4.17
N GLY A 28 -6.27 -2.58 -3.72
CA GLY A 28 -5.62 -3.53 -4.61
C GLY A 28 -6.56 -4.20 -5.61
N PHE A 29 -5.96 -5.00 -6.49
CA PHE A 29 -6.58 -5.68 -7.62
C PHE A 29 -6.80 -7.17 -7.34
N GLY A 30 -7.93 -7.72 -7.80
CA GLY A 30 -8.21 -9.16 -7.66
C GLY A 30 -7.34 -9.98 -8.60
N PHE A 31 -6.36 -10.72 -8.07
CA PHE A 31 -5.36 -11.40 -8.89
C PHE A 31 -5.93 -12.66 -9.57
N PRO A 32 -6.11 -12.70 -10.91
CA PRO A 32 -6.67 -13.86 -11.59
C PRO A 32 -5.73 -15.06 -11.49
N LYS A 33 -6.24 -16.22 -11.09
CA LYS A 33 -5.43 -17.43 -10.83
C LYS A 33 -4.53 -17.84 -12.01
N HIS A 34 -4.99 -17.63 -13.24
CA HIS A 34 -4.30 -18.08 -14.46
C HIS A 34 -3.02 -17.28 -14.77
N ILE A 35 -2.83 -16.10 -14.17
CA ILE A 35 -1.61 -15.29 -14.32
C ILE A 35 -0.75 -15.23 -13.06
N GLN A 36 -1.06 -16.02 -12.02
CA GLN A 36 -0.25 -16.09 -10.80
C GLN A 36 0.92 -17.07 -10.93
N GLY A 37 1.93 -16.92 -10.06
CA GLY A 37 3.00 -17.90 -9.88
C GLY A 37 4.30 -17.61 -10.61
N LYS A 38 4.38 -16.53 -11.41
CA LYS A 38 5.63 -16.10 -12.04
C LYS A 38 6.53 -15.39 -11.04
N SER A 39 7.76 -15.85 -10.88
CA SER A 39 8.77 -15.22 -10.01
C SER A 39 9.55 -14.09 -10.67
N ASN A 40 9.27 -13.79 -11.94
CA ASN A 40 9.89 -12.69 -12.69
C ASN A 40 8.91 -12.11 -13.72
N GLY A 41 9.10 -10.84 -14.08
CA GLY A 41 8.27 -10.11 -15.04
C GLY A 41 8.48 -8.59 -14.91
N ASP A 42 7.64 -7.83 -15.60
CA ASP A 42 7.80 -6.37 -15.70
C ASP A 42 7.26 -5.65 -14.46
N ILE A 43 6.11 -6.10 -13.94
CA ILE A 43 5.41 -5.46 -12.81
C ILE A 43 5.32 -6.44 -11.65
N PRO A 44 5.86 -6.10 -10.46
CA PRO A 44 5.68 -6.91 -9.26
C PRO A 44 4.23 -6.86 -8.76
N PHE A 45 3.75 -8.00 -8.26
CA PHE A 45 2.45 -8.16 -7.65
C PHE A 45 2.61 -8.58 -6.19
N PHE A 46 2.33 -7.67 -5.25
CA PHE A 46 2.50 -7.92 -3.82
C PHE A 46 1.20 -8.37 -3.16
N LYS A 47 1.31 -9.40 -2.31
CA LYS A 47 0.23 -9.91 -1.45
C LYS A 47 0.49 -9.52 0.01
N VAL A 48 -0.52 -9.71 0.85
CA VAL A 48 -0.41 -9.51 2.32
C VAL A 48 0.78 -10.26 2.93
N MET A 49 1.08 -11.46 2.41
CA MET A 49 2.22 -12.25 2.88
C MET A 49 3.57 -11.58 2.55
N ASP A 50 3.70 -10.90 1.41
CA ASP A 50 4.92 -10.19 1.03
C ASP A 50 5.17 -9.01 1.98
N ILE A 51 4.13 -8.23 2.28
CA ILE A 51 4.16 -7.16 3.29
C ILE A 51 4.57 -7.72 4.66
N SER A 52 3.97 -8.84 5.07
CA SER A 52 4.29 -9.47 6.35
C SER A 52 5.74 -9.93 6.43
N LYS A 53 6.27 -10.55 5.37
CA LYS A 53 7.67 -11.00 5.32
C LYS A 53 8.63 -9.81 5.37
N ALA A 54 8.37 -8.76 4.60
CA ALA A 54 9.19 -7.55 4.62
C ALA A 54 9.23 -6.91 6.01
N PHE A 55 8.07 -6.72 6.64
CA PHE A 55 7.96 -6.16 7.98
C PHE A 55 8.73 -6.99 9.02
N LEU A 56 8.54 -8.32 9.02
CA LEU A 56 9.21 -9.22 9.97
C LEU A 56 10.74 -9.25 9.79
N ASN A 57 11.23 -8.96 8.59
CA ASN A 57 12.65 -8.84 8.28
C ASN A 57 13.19 -7.42 8.50
N GLY A 58 12.40 -6.50 9.06
CA GLY A 58 12.80 -5.09 9.27
C GLY A 58 12.90 -4.27 7.99
N CYS A 59 12.37 -4.76 6.86
CA CYS A 59 12.36 -4.05 5.59
C CYS A 59 11.16 -3.09 5.52
N VAL A 60 11.43 -1.82 5.27
CA VAL A 60 10.38 -0.82 4.99
C VAL A 60 9.90 -0.89 3.55
N TYR A 61 10.81 -1.15 2.59
CA TYR A 61 10.52 -1.07 1.17
C TYR A 61 10.33 -2.45 0.53
N LEU A 62 9.26 -2.59 -0.26
CA LEU A 62 8.98 -3.76 -1.09
C LEU A 62 9.66 -3.62 -2.45
N ARG A 63 10.72 -4.40 -2.66
CA ARG A 63 11.52 -4.43 -3.90
C ARG A 63 11.29 -5.69 -4.74
N HIS A 64 11.09 -6.83 -4.08
CA HIS A 64 10.95 -8.12 -4.75
C HIS A 64 9.66 -8.81 -4.32
N ALA A 65 8.86 -9.24 -5.29
CA ALA A 65 7.60 -9.93 -5.06
C ALA A 65 7.74 -11.44 -5.27
N ASN A 66 6.83 -12.22 -4.70
CA ASN A 66 6.71 -13.64 -5.05
C ASN A 66 5.85 -13.87 -6.31
N ASN A 67 5.30 -12.80 -6.89
CA ASN A 67 4.49 -12.85 -8.12
C ASN A 67 4.81 -11.63 -9.00
N TYR A 68 4.87 -11.84 -10.29
CA TYR A 68 5.06 -10.80 -11.30
C TYR A 68 4.10 -11.03 -12.47
N ILE A 69 3.80 -9.95 -13.19
CA ILE A 69 3.08 -10.01 -14.46
C ILE A 69 3.84 -9.20 -15.52
N SER A 70 3.61 -9.51 -16.80
CA SER A 70 4.09 -8.68 -17.90
C SER A 70 3.23 -7.42 -18.07
N LEU A 71 3.76 -6.41 -18.78
CA LEU A 71 2.98 -5.23 -19.19
C LEU A 71 1.71 -5.62 -19.96
N LYS A 72 1.83 -6.58 -20.89
CA LYS A 72 0.71 -7.08 -21.67
C LYS A 72 -0.40 -7.68 -20.80
N GLU A 73 -0.04 -8.50 -19.82
CA GLU A 73 -1.03 -9.08 -18.88
C GLU A 73 -1.69 -8.01 -18.02
N CYS A 74 -0.96 -6.96 -17.64
CA CYS A 74 -1.50 -5.81 -16.92
C CYS A 74 -2.56 -5.08 -17.75
N ASP A 75 -2.27 -4.85 -19.03
CA ASP A 75 -3.17 -4.21 -19.98
C ASP A 75 -4.41 -5.08 -20.27
N ASP A 76 -4.21 -6.39 -20.49
CA ASP A 76 -5.27 -7.36 -20.79
C ASP A 76 -6.31 -7.42 -19.65
N ILE A 77 -5.86 -7.36 -18.39
CA ILE A 77 -6.74 -7.34 -17.21
C ILE A 77 -7.15 -5.93 -16.78
N LYS A 78 -6.71 -4.89 -17.50
CA LYS A 78 -6.94 -3.46 -17.21
C LYS A 78 -6.56 -3.07 -15.78
N ALA A 79 -5.53 -3.71 -15.23
CA ALA A 79 -5.02 -3.36 -13.92
C ALA A 79 -4.21 -2.05 -14.01
N LYS A 80 -4.23 -1.27 -12.94
CA LYS A 80 -3.45 -0.04 -12.83
C LYS A 80 -2.48 -0.17 -11.67
N PRO A 81 -1.15 -0.19 -11.92
CA PRO A 81 -0.15 -0.19 -10.86
C PRO A 81 -0.30 1.03 -9.95
N LEU A 82 -0.14 0.81 -8.65
CA LEU A 82 0.05 1.87 -7.67
C LEU A 82 1.47 2.42 -7.82
N LYS A 83 1.63 3.73 -7.59
CA LYS A 83 2.91 4.41 -7.78
C LYS A 83 3.94 4.06 -6.73
N GLU A 84 5.22 4.15 -7.10
CA GLU A 84 6.32 4.16 -6.14
C GLU A 84 6.06 5.12 -4.96
N GLY A 85 6.48 4.70 -3.76
CA GLY A 85 6.26 5.44 -2.52
C GLY A 85 4.88 5.23 -1.89
N THR A 86 3.97 4.51 -2.54
CA THR A 86 2.68 4.15 -1.93
C THR A 86 2.91 3.23 -0.72
N ILE A 87 2.31 3.57 0.41
CA ILE A 87 2.31 2.78 1.64
C ILE A 87 1.23 1.70 1.50
N VAL A 88 1.57 0.46 1.81
CA VAL A 88 0.67 -0.70 1.64
C VAL A 88 0.51 -1.49 2.92
N PHE A 89 -0.72 -1.93 3.20
CA PHE A 89 -1.08 -2.71 4.39
C PHE A 89 -2.34 -3.55 4.16
N ALA A 90 -2.56 -4.53 5.03
CA ALA A 90 -3.73 -5.40 4.94
C ALA A 90 -5.02 -4.66 5.31
N LYS A 91 -6.07 -4.83 4.52
CA LYS A 91 -7.39 -4.20 4.74
C LYS A 91 -8.48 -5.14 5.26
N ILE A 92 -8.24 -6.45 5.27
CA ILE A 92 -9.20 -7.48 5.70
C ILE A 92 -8.54 -8.57 6.56
N GLY A 93 -9.33 -9.18 7.44
CA GLY A 93 -8.94 -10.34 8.25
C GLY A 93 -8.07 -10.00 9.45
N GLU A 94 -7.54 -11.03 10.10
CA GLU A 94 -6.69 -10.88 11.30
C GLU A 94 -5.40 -10.10 11.03
N ALA A 95 -4.97 -10.01 9.77
CA ALA A 95 -3.79 -9.25 9.36
C ALA A 95 -3.92 -7.74 9.61
N ILE A 96 -5.14 -7.17 9.65
CA ILE A 96 -5.34 -5.74 9.96
C ILE A 96 -4.81 -5.43 11.37
N LYS A 97 -5.07 -6.32 12.34
CA LYS A 97 -4.71 -6.13 13.76
C LYS A 97 -3.20 -6.11 13.98
N LEU A 98 -2.42 -6.62 13.01
CA LEU A 98 -0.97 -6.69 13.09
C LEU A 98 -0.29 -5.37 12.70
N ASN A 99 -1.01 -4.42 12.11
CA ASN A 99 -0.50 -3.12 11.65
C ASN A 99 0.83 -3.21 10.87
N ARG A 100 0.98 -4.26 10.03
CA ARG A 100 2.15 -4.44 9.19
C ARG A 100 2.00 -3.60 7.93
N ARG A 101 2.94 -2.67 7.76
CA ARG A 101 2.98 -1.69 6.67
C ARG A 101 4.31 -1.80 5.95
N ALA A 102 4.31 -1.52 4.65
CA ALA A 102 5.52 -1.38 3.84
C ALA A 102 5.32 -0.30 2.77
N ILE A 103 6.38 0.10 2.06
CA ILE A 103 6.34 1.10 0.99
C ILE A 103 6.75 0.45 -0.32
N LEU A 104 6.01 0.70 -1.41
CA LEU A 104 6.38 0.21 -2.73
C LEU A 104 7.65 0.92 -3.23
N ALA A 105 8.69 0.16 -3.59
CA ALA A 105 9.95 0.71 -4.11
C ALA A 105 9.92 0.98 -5.62
N GLN A 106 8.81 0.67 -6.28
CA GLN A 106 8.58 0.83 -7.71
C GLN A 106 7.07 0.75 -7.99
N ASP A 107 6.63 1.17 -9.17
CA ASP A 107 5.25 0.98 -9.60
C ASP A 107 4.88 -0.52 -9.53
N SER A 108 3.82 -0.84 -8.79
CA SER A 108 3.49 -2.23 -8.45
C SER A 108 1.99 -2.47 -8.39
N LEU A 109 1.58 -3.71 -8.63
CA LEU A 109 0.23 -4.17 -8.28
C LEU A 109 0.22 -4.75 -6.87
N VAL A 110 -0.93 -4.67 -6.23
CA VAL A 110 -1.17 -5.28 -4.92
C VAL A 110 -2.47 -6.06 -4.91
N ASP A 111 -2.53 -7.11 -4.11
CA ASP A 111 -3.69 -7.98 -3.93
C ASP A 111 -4.93 -7.22 -3.44
N ASN A 112 -6.12 -7.69 -3.79
CA ASN A 112 -7.38 -7.05 -3.38
C ASN A 112 -7.57 -6.98 -1.85
N ASN A 113 -6.82 -7.76 -1.07
CA ASN A 113 -6.80 -7.68 0.40
C ASN A 113 -5.84 -6.61 0.95
N VAL A 114 -5.17 -5.86 0.07
CA VAL A 114 -4.24 -4.77 0.40
C VAL A 114 -4.88 -3.42 0.08
N MET A 115 -4.62 -2.43 0.93
CA MET A 115 -4.86 -1.01 0.67
C MET A 115 -3.53 -0.30 0.41
N GLY A 116 -3.59 0.71 -0.44
CA GLY A 116 -2.52 1.67 -0.71
C GLY A 116 -2.89 3.07 -0.19
N LEU A 117 -1.93 3.77 0.38
CA LEU A 117 -1.99 5.18 0.75
C LEU A 117 -0.84 5.92 0.06
N LYS A 118 -1.14 7.01 -0.64
CA LYS A 118 -0.13 7.86 -1.29
C LYS A 118 -0.45 9.32 -1.00
N ALA A 119 0.55 10.13 -0.65
CA ALA A 119 0.34 11.55 -0.42
C ALA A 119 -0.32 12.23 -1.63
N VAL A 120 -1.32 13.09 -1.38
CA VAL A 120 -2.03 13.84 -2.45
C VAL A 120 -1.22 15.01 -3.01
N SER A 121 -0.14 15.40 -2.32
CA SER A 121 0.72 16.54 -2.67
C SER A 121 2.16 16.25 -2.28
N GLU A 122 3.11 16.76 -3.07
CA GLU A 122 4.55 16.67 -2.80
C GLU A 122 4.96 17.39 -1.51
N SER A 123 4.14 18.32 -1.01
CA SER A 123 4.36 18.98 0.29
C SER A 123 4.16 18.03 1.48
N ILE A 124 3.57 16.86 1.27
CA ILE A 124 3.32 15.85 2.29
C ILE A 124 4.29 14.70 2.05
N ASN A 125 5.14 14.43 3.04
CA ASN A 125 6.13 13.37 2.92
C ASN A 125 5.50 12.00 3.17
N ASP A 126 5.62 11.07 2.22
CA ASP A 126 5.11 9.69 2.37
C ASP A 126 5.67 8.99 3.63
N LEU A 127 6.94 9.22 4.00
CA LEU A 127 7.51 8.66 5.22
C LEU A 127 6.84 9.20 6.49
N PHE A 128 6.38 10.46 6.48
CA PHE A 128 5.64 11.01 7.61
C PHE A 128 4.28 10.31 7.77
N ILE A 129 3.62 9.94 6.68
CA ILE A 129 2.39 9.13 6.73
C ILE A 129 2.70 7.69 7.19
N PHE A 130 3.86 7.15 6.82
CA PHE A 130 4.25 5.78 7.13
C PHE A 130 4.53 5.52 8.61
N TYR A 131 5.21 6.43 9.32
CA TYR A 131 5.62 6.23 10.71
C TYR A 131 4.45 6.45 11.67
#